data_AF-A0AAD6L797-F1
#
_entry.id   AF-A0AAD6L797-F1
#
_cell.length_a   1.000
_cell.length_b   1.000
_cell.length_c   1.000
_cell.angle_alpha   90.00
_cell.angle_beta   90.00
_cell.angle_gamma   90.00
#
_symmetry.space_group_name_H-M   'P 1'
#
loop_
_entity.id
_entity.type
_entity.pdbx_description
1 polymer ?
#
loop_
_entity_poly.entity_id
_entity_poly.type
_entity_poly.pdbx_seq_one_letter_code
_entity_poly.pdbx_strand_id
1 'polypeptide(L)'
;MWKAFLPEGSDRNHSVVNVFGPNAVDISGVKFPATLLFVGGFDPLQDWQKRYHEGLKKSGKEVHLVEYPNAFHGFYCLPVS
;
A
#
# COMPACT_ATOMS: atom_id res chain seq x y z
N MET A 1 -2.92 -11.55 -11.98
CA MET A 1 -3.99 -11.38 -10.97
C MET A 1 -4.73 -10.05 -11.13
N TRP A 2 -4.04 -8.89 -11.15
CA TRP A 2 -4.71 -7.58 -11.31
C TRP A 2 -5.63 -7.45 -12.53
N LYS A 3 -5.28 -8.05 -13.68
CA LYS A 3 -6.10 -8.02 -14.91
C LYS A 3 -7.55 -8.46 -14.71
N ALA A 4 -7.83 -9.34 -13.74
CA ALA A 4 -9.19 -9.80 -13.44
C ALA A 4 -10.03 -8.75 -12.68
N PHE A 5 -9.39 -7.80 -11.99
CA PHE A 5 -10.03 -6.76 -11.18
C PHE A 5 -10.04 -5.39 -11.87
N LEU A 6 -9.40 -5.28 -13.04
CA LEU A 6 -9.25 -4.04 -13.77
C LEU A 6 -10.22 -4.00 -14.96
N PRO A 7 -10.69 -2.80 -15.34
CA PRO A 7 -11.42 -2.64 -16.59
C PRO A 7 -10.60 -3.15 -17.78
N GLU A 8 -11.29 -3.66 -18.81
CA GLU A 8 -10.62 -4.14 -20.01
C GLU A 8 -9.74 -3.04 -20.64
N GLY A 9 -8.54 -3.42 -21.10
CA GLY A 9 -7.55 -2.50 -21.64
C GLY A 9 -6.73 -1.72 -20.60
N SER A 10 -7.05 -1.81 -19.31
CA SER A 10 -6.27 -1.14 -18.25
C SER A 10 -4.95 -1.86 -17.93
N ASP A 11 -3.95 -1.09 -17.53
CA ASP A 11 -2.67 -1.58 -17.04
C ASP A 11 -2.52 -1.42 -15.50
N ARG A 12 -1.33 -1.71 -14.97
CA ARG A 12 -1.05 -1.60 -13.54
C ARG A 12 -0.87 -0.16 -13.04
N ASN A 13 -0.90 0.83 -13.92
CA ASN A 13 -0.89 2.24 -13.53
C ASN A 13 -2.30 2.78 -13.28
N HIS A 14 -3.34 1.97 -13.44
CA HIS A 14 -4.68 2.33 -13.01
C HIS A 14 -4.70 2.66 -11.50
N SER A 15 -5.41 3.73 -11.11
CA SER A 15 -5.38 4.30 -9.75
C SER A 15 -5.79 3.32 -8.64
N VAL A 16 -6.67 2.37 -8.95
CA VAL A 16 -7.07 1.26 -8.06
C VAL A 16 -5.91 0.33 -7.70
N VAL A 17 -4.87 0.23 -8.54
CA VAL A 17 -3.69 -0.62 -8.32
C VAL A 17 -2.47 0.19 -7.89
N ASN A 18 -2.30 1.41 -8.42
CA ASN A 18 -1.15 2.26 -8.16
C ASN A 18 -1.59 3.68 -7.79
N VAL A 19 -2.02 3.85 -6.54
CA VAL A 19 -2.62 5.09 -6.00
C VAL A 19 -1.70 6.31 -6.17
N PHE A 20 -0.39 6.13 -5.96
CA PHE A 20 0.62 7.19 -6.07
C PHE A 20 1.53 7.02 -7.29
N GLY A 21 1.00 6.39 -8.34
CA GLY A 21 1.69 6.15 -9.60
C GLY A 21 1.62 7.31 -10.60
N PRO A 22 1.92 7.05 -11.88
CA PRO A 22 1.85 8.07 -12.94
C PRO A 22 0.47 8.74 -13.09
N ASN A 23 -0.60 8.02 -12.75
CA ASN A 23 -1.98 8.50 -12.82
C ASN A 23 -2.54 8.92 -11.45
N ALA A 24 -1.67 9.28 -10.49
CA ALA A 24 -2.08 9.68 -9.16
C ALA A 24 -2.97 10.93 -9.18
N VAL A 25 -3.94 10.96 -8.28
CA VAL A 25 -4.77 12.14 -8.01
C VAL A 25 -4.26 12.79 -6.74
N ASP A 26 -4.29 14.13 -6.68
CA ASP A 26 -3.91 14.83 -5.46
C ASP A 26 -4.95 14.59 -4.35
N ILE A 27 -4.47 14.04 -3.23
CA ILE A 27 -5.28 13.79 -2.04
C ILE A 27 -4.94 14.75 -0.91
N SER A 28 -4.07 15.74 -1.11
CA SER A 28 -3.61 16.68 -0.06
C SER A 28 -4.77 17.32 0.70
N GLY A 29 -5.82 17.76 -0.01
CA GLY A 29 -7.04 18.35 0.56
C GLY A 29 -8.07 17.36 1.14
N VAL A 30 -7.86 16.05 0.99
CA VAL A 30 -8.80 15.02 1.46
C VAL A 30 -8.62 14.79 2.96
N LYS A 31 -9.71 14.83 3.73
CA LYS A 31 -9.71 14.37 5.12
C LYS A 31 -9.50 12.85 5.15
N PHE A 32 -8.35 12.42 5.62
CA PHE A 32 -7.94 11.02 5.67
C PHE A 32 -7.64 10.62 7.12
N PRO A 33 -8.05 9.42 7.58
CA PRO A 33 -7.79 8.99 8.94
C PRO A 33 -6.29 8.72 9.17
N ALA A 34 -5.85 8.86 10.43
CA ALA A 34 -4.55 8.37 10.85
C ALA A 34 -4.42 6.88 10.51
N THR A 35 -3.29 6.49 9.93
CA THR A 35 -3.11 5.17 9.34
C THR A 35 -1.89 4.47 9.92
N LEU A 36 -2.05 3.21 10.33
CA LEU A 36 -0.95 2.32 10.71
C LEU A 36 -0.75 1.27 9.61
N LEU A 37 0.45 1.24 9.02
CA LEU A 37 0.83 0.32 7.96
C LEU A 37 1.81 -0.73 8.50
N PHE A 38 1.50 -2.00 8.25
CA PHE A 38 2.37 -3.13 8.57
C PHE A 38 2.96 -3.71 7.28
N VAL A 39 4.27 -3.96 7.27
CA VAL A 39 4.97 -4.54 6.13
C VAL A 39 5.76 -5.76 6.58
N GLY A 40 5.48 -6.91 5.96
CA GLY A 40 6.27 -8.14 6.14
C GLY A 40 7.45 -8.18 5.17
N GLY A 41 8.65 -8.43 5.68
CA GLY A 41 9.88 -8.38 4.87
C GLY A 41 10.04 -9.54 3.87
N PHE A 42 9.22 -10.58 3.95
CA PHE A 42 9.12 -11.62 2.92
C PHE A 42 7.85 -11.52 2.06
N ASP A 43 7.04 -10.45 2.21
CA ASP A 43 5.94 -10.18 1.28
C ASP A 43 6.49 -9.69 -0.07
N PRO A 44 6.17 -10.34 -1.20
CA PRO A 44 6.61 -9.89 -2.53
C PRO A 44 6.17 -8.47 -2.91
N LEU A 45 5.15 -7.92 -2.24
CA LEU A 45 4.63 -6.57 -2.48
C LEU A 45 5.17 -5.52 -1.50
N GLN A 46 6.12 -5.85 -0.63
CA GLN A 46 6.64 -4.92 0.38
C GLN A 46 7.08 -3.56 -0.18
N ASP A 47 7.73 -3.53 -1.34
CA ASP A 47 8.18 -2.27 -1.96
C ASP A 47 7.00 -1.40 -2.38
N TRP A 48 5.91 -2.01 -2.86
CA TRP A 48 4.69 -1.29 -3.20
C TRP A 48 3.98 -0.77 -1.95
N GLN A 49 3.98 -1.54 -0.86
CA GLN A 49 3.43 -1.11 0.43
C GLN A 49 4.22 0.09 0.99
N LYS A 50 5.57 0.06 0.93
CA LYS A 50 6.43 1.18 1.34
C LYS A 50 6.25 2.41 0.45
N ARG A 51 6.06 2.24 -0.86
CA ARG A 51 5.72 3.35 -1.76
C ARG A 51 4.38 3.99 -1.40
N TYR A 52 3.39 3.20 -0.99
CA TYR A 52 2.11 3.71 -0.52
C TYR A 52 2.26 4.53 0.77
N HIS A 53 3.05 4.05 1.74
CA HIS A 53 3.42 4.81 2.94
C HIS A 53 4.04 6.18 2.57
N GLU A 54 5.03 6.19 1.67
CA GLU A 54 5.68 7.42 1.25
C GLU A 54 4.72 8.37 0.52
N GLY A 55 3.80 7.84 -0.28
CA GLY A 55 2.77 8.64 -0.94
C GLY A 55 1.85 9.33 0.06
N LEU A 56 1.32 8.60 1.05
CA LEU A 56 0.49 9.17 2.12
C LEU A 56 1.25 10.26 2.88
N LYS A 57 2.50 10.00 3.27
CA LYS A 57 3.35 10.96 3.97
C LYS A 57 3.58 12.23 3.15
N LYS A 58 3.88 12.10 1.86
CA LYS A 58 4.06 13.24 0.94
C LYS A 58 2.77 14.04 0.73
N SER A 59 1.61 13.39 0.80
CA SER A 59 0.30 14.06 0.77
C SER A 59 -0.14 14.66 2.11
N GLY A 60 0.76 14.75 3.09
CA GLY A 60 0.50 15.36 4.40
C GLY A 60 -0.42 14.53 5.30
N LYS A 61 -0.51 13.21 5.09
CA LYS A 61 -1.35 12.33 5.91
C LYS A 61 -0.57 11.80 7.11
N GLU A 62 -1.27 11.63 8.23
CA GLU A 62 -0.72 10.96 9.41
C GLU A 62 -0.63 9.46 9.12
N VAL A 63 0.61 8.97 9.02
CA VAL A 63 0.88 7.57 8.69
C VAL A 63 2.08 7.07 9.49
N HIS A 64 1.95 5.88 10.04
CA HIS A 64 2.99 5.17 10.78
C HIS A 64 3.31 3.85 10.09
N LEU A 65 4.60 3.51 9.98
CA LEU A 65 5.07 2.27 9.39
C LEU A 65 5.67 1.37 10.47
N VAL A 66 5.25 0.11 10.48
CA VAL A 66 5.83 -0.97 11.30
C VAL A 66 6.29 -2.08 10.37
N GLU A 67 7.58 -2.37 10.42
CA GLU A 67 8.20 -3.40 9.58
C GLU A 67 8.50 -4.65 10.40
N TYR A 68 8.16 -5.81 9.85
CA TYR A 68 8.52 -7.12 10.37
C TYR A 68 9.44 -7.82 9.37
N PRO A 69 10.77 -7.65 9.47
CA PRO A 69 11.72 -8.07 8.43
C PRO A 69 11.66 -9.56 8.08
N ASN A 70 11.28 -10.41 9.05
CA ASN A 70 11.23 -11.85 8.90
C ASN A 70 9.80 -12.40 8.71
N ALA A 71 8.79 -11.53 8.58
CA ALA A 71 7.41 -11.95 8.44
C ALA A 71 7.04 -12.25 6.98
N PHE A 72 6.35 -13.37 6.78
CA PHE A 72 5.77 -13.79 5.51
C PHE A 72 4.36 -13.25 5.32
N HIS A 73 3.82 -13.38 4.10
CA HIS A 73 2.46 -12.95 3.80
C HIS A 73 1.42 -13.68 4.67
N GLY A 74 0.60 -12.93 5.42
CA GLY A 74 -0.41 -13.51 6.32
C GLY A 74 0.13 -13.92 7.70
N PHE A 75 1.31 -13.46 8.10
CA PHE A 75 1.92 -13.76 9.41
C PHE A 75 0.99 -13.51 10.61
N TYR A 76 0.09 -12.53 10.52
CA TYR A 76 -0.86 -12.15 11.57
C TYR A 76 -1.97 -13.18 11.82
N CYS A 77 -2.14 -14.16 10.93
CA CYS A 77 -3.12 -15.25 11.11
C CYS A 77 -2.63 -16.37 12.03
N LEU A 78 -1.34 -16.36 12.39
CA LEU A 78 -0.78 -17.35 13.29
C LEU A 78 -0.96 -16.91 14.75
N PRO A 79 -1.34 -17.82 15.66
CA PRO A 79 -1.35 -17.52 17.08
C PRO A 79 0.09 -17.25 17.56
N VAL A 80 0.24 -16.23 18.40
CA VAL A 80 1.41 -16.08 19.25
C VAL A 80 1.31 -17.16 20.33
N SER A 81 2.26 -18.10 20.34
CA SER A 81 2.45 -19.09 21.41
C SER A 81 3.05 -18.46 22.64
#